data_AF-A0A4Y2W6J7-F1
#
_entry.id   AF-A0A4Y2W6J7-F1
#
_cell.length_a   1.000
_cell.length_b   1.000
_cell.length_c   1.000
_cell.angle_alpha   90.00
_cell.angle_beta   90.00
_cell.angle_gamma   90.00
#
_symmetry.space_group_name_H-M   'P 1'
#
loop_
_entity.id
_entity.type
_entity.pdbx_description
1 polymer ?
#
loop_
_entity_poly.entity_id
_entity_poly.type
_entity_poly.pdbx_seq_one_letter_code
_entity_poly.pdbx_strand_id
1 'polypeptide(L)'
;MTKFSFTRKIMYGIRWTVENLSKMPAYAEVIGPDFYLAPGIMGCITFSKIEGEPCVFIRNKSAKDIYIVRELVLYDCNSQKLHEDKDEVIFLLEEGEDVDVLGRVNNGTSFDDLTNDTLVIDLCVSIKDNATKKIK
;
A
#
# COMPACT_ATOMS: atom_id res chain seq x y z
N MET A 1 -22.03 28.17 -18.41
CA MET A 1 -21.55 26.81 -18.73
C MET A 1 -20.41 26.47 -17.78
N THR A 2 -20.68 25.71 -16.73
CA THR A 2 -19.67 25.24 -15.79
C THR A 2 -18.99 24.02 -16.41
N LYS A 3 -17.73 24.16 -16.84
CA LYS A 3 -16.93 23.02 -17.31
C LYS A 3 -16.64 22.13 -16.10
N PHE A 4 -17.37 21.03 -15.94
CA PHE A 4 -16.96 19.94 -15.09
C PHE A 4 -15.78 19.24 -15.77
N SER A 5 -14.57 19.62 -15.37
CA SER A 5 -13.36 18.86 -15.67
C SER A 5 -13.37 17.60 -14.82
N PHE A 6 -13.93 16.51 -15.32
CA PHE A 6 -13.68 15.19 -14.75
C PHE A 6 -12.25 14.78 -15.12
N THR A 7 -11.26 15.31 -14.39
CA THR A 7 -9.90 14.79 -14.46
C THR A 7 -9.95 13.43 -13.75
N ARG A 8 -10.07 12.37 -14.54
CA ARG A 8 -10.10 10.99 -14.02
C ARG A 8 -8.76 10.73 -13.34
N LYS A 9 -8.77 10.55 -12.02
CA LYS A 9 -7.59 10.16 -11.23
C LYS A 9 -7.10 8.81 -11.78
N ILE A 10 -5.93 8.79 -12.40
CA ILE A 10 -5.33 7.53 -12.87
C ILE A 10 -4.76 6.84 -11.64
N MET A 11 -5.34 5.70 -11.29
CA MET A 11 -4.87 4.84 -10.20
C MET A 11 -4.17 3.63 -10.82
N TYR A 12 -2.97 3.35 -10.35
CA TYR A 12 -2.16 2.18 -10.70
C TYR A 12 -2.37 1.12 -9.63
N GLY A 13 -2.91 -0.03 -10.03
CA GLY A 13 -3.22 -1.14 -9.13
C GLY A 13 -2.13 -2.20 -9.13
N ILE A 14 -1.79 -2.67 -7.94
CA ILE A 14 -1.01 -3.87 -7.70
C ILE A 14 -1.80 -4.77 -6.75
N ARG A 15 -2.02 -6.01 -7.18
CA ARG A 15 -2.54 -7.06 -6.32
C ARG A 15 -1.43 -8.07 -6.08
N TRP A 16 -1.08 -8.26 -4.81
CA TRP A 16 0.02 -9.12 -4.41
C TRP A 16 -0.43 -10.09 -3.32
N THR A 17 -0.03 -11.35 -3.45
CA THR A 17 -0.34 -12.41 -2.50
C THR A 17 0.90 -12.75 -1.69
N VAL A 18 0.76 -12.71 -0.37
CA VAL A 18 1.75 -13.19 0.59
C VAL A 18 1.24 -14.52 1.14
N GLU A 19 2.04 -15.57 1.02
CA GLU A 19 1.71 -16.91 1.51
C GLU A 19 2.59 -17.26 2.70
N ASN A 20 2.15 -18.22 3.51
CA ASN A 20 2.85 -18.70 4.70
C ASN A 20 3.08 -17.62 5.78
N LEU A 21 2.12 -16.71 6.00
CA LEU A 21 2.26 -15.59 6.95
C LEU A 21 2.58 -16.05 8.38
N SER A 22 1.99 -17.15 8.84
CA SER A 22 2.21 -17.71 10.17
C SER A 22 3.65 -18.18 10.40
N LYS A 23 4.39 -18.46 9.31
CA LYS A 23 5.80 -18.89 9.34
C LYS A 23 6.78 -17.72 9.21
N MET A 24 6.28 -16.52 8.95
CA MET A 24 7.12 -15.35 8.77
C MET A 24 7.75 -14.94 10.11
N PRO A 25 9.09 -14.83 10.20
CA PRO A 25 9.73 -14.38 11.42
C PRO A 25 9.29 -12.95 11.78
N ALA A 26 9.21 -12.66 13.08
CA ALA A 26 8.96 -11.29 13.53
C ALA A 26 10.01 -10.33 12.95
N TYR A 27 9.55 -9.16 12.49
CA TYR A 27 10.38 -8.13 11.83
C TYR A 27 11.05 -8.57 10.53
N ALA A 28 10.75 -9.77 10.00
CA ALA A 28 11.16 -10.10 8.65
C ALA A 28 10.42 -9.20 7.65
N GLU A 29 11.04 -8.98 6.51
CA GLU A 29 10.43 -8.26 5.39
C GLU A 29 10.41 -9.17 4.17
N VAL A 30 9.28 -9.16 3.46
CA VAL A 30 9.14 -9.78 2.16
C VAL A 30 9.03 -8.67 1.12
N ILE A 31 9.92 -8.69 0.15
CA ILE A 31 9.96 -7.73 -0.95
C ILE A 31 9.05 -8.27 -2.06
N GLY A 32 8.00 -7.51 -2.39
CA GLY A 32 7.09 -7.81 -3.48
C GLY A 32 7.61 -7.30 -4.83
N PRO A 33 6.75 -7.27 -5.87
CA PRO A 33 7.17 -6.85 -7.20
C PRO A 33 7.28 -5.33 -7.33
N ASP A 34 8.12 -4.93 -8.29
CA ASP A 34 8.23 -3.54 -8.73
C ASP A 34 7.03 -3.14 -9.59
N PHE A 35 6.62 -1.88 -9.48
CA PHE A 35 5.57 -1.31 -10.30
C PHE A 35 5.85 0.15 -10.64
N TYR A 36 5.35 0.59 -11.80
CA TYR A 36 5.49 1.97 -12.25
C TYR A 36 4.23 2.77 -11.92
N LEU A 37 4.44 3.91 -11.25
CA LEU A 37 3.40 4.92 -11.01
C LEU A 37 3.30 5.94 -12.16
N ALA A 38 4.39 6.11 -12.90
CA ALA A 38 4.47 6.91 -14.12
C ALA A 38 5.78 6.53 -14.86
N PRO A 39 5.99 6.97 -16.10
CA PRO A 39 7.29 6.83 -16.76
C PRO A 39 8.42 7.40 -15.89
N GLY A 40 9.40 6.56 -15.53
CA GLY A 40 10.52 6.95 -14.68
C GLY A 40 10.21 7.09 -13.19
N ILE A 41 8.98 6.75 -12.76
CA ILE A 41 8.58 6.72 -11.35
C ILE A 41 8.22 5.29 -10.97
N MET A 42 9.07 4.66 -10.19
CA MET A 42 8.98 3.25 -9.80
C MET A 42 8.91 3.12 -8.28
N GLY A 43 8.09 2.18 -7.83
CA GLY A 43 8.02 1.76 -6.44
C GLY A 43 8.09 0.24 -6.33
N CYS A 44 8.28 -0.23 -5.11
CA CYS A 44 8.19 -1.65 -4.75
C CYS A 44 7.22 -1.79 -3.60
N ILE A 45 6.31 -2.75 -3.66
CA ILE A 45 5.48 -3.08 -2.49
C ILE A 45 6.29 -4.02 -1.59
N THR A 46 6.26 -3.79 -0.29
CA THR A 46 6.86 -4.73 0.68
C THR A 46 5.88 -5.01 1.82
N PHE A 47 6.08 -6.14 2.48
CA PHE A 47 5.24 -6.59 3.58
C PHE A 47 6.12 -7.02 4.75
N SER A 48 5.70 -6.66 5.96
CA SER A 48 6.31 -7.13 7.20
C SER A 48 5.24 -7.50 8.23
N LYS A 49 5.62 -8.36 9.18
CA LYS A 49 4.91 -8.54 10.44
C LYS A 49 5.73 -7.93 11.57
N ILE A 50 5.29 -6.78 12.07
CA ILE A 50 5.94 -6.05 13.18
C ILE A 50 5.10 -6.29 14.42
N GLU A 51 5.66 -6.96 15.43
CA GLU A 51 4.94 -7.30 16.67
C GLU A 51 3.63 -8.09 16.43
N GLY A 52 3.57 -8.87 15.35
CA GLY A 52 2.40 -9.66 14.94
C GLY A 52 1.43 -8.89 14.05
N GLU A 53 1.53 -7.57 13.97
CA GLU A 53 0.68 -6.74 13.14
C GLU A 53 1.20 -6.67 11.70
N PRO A 54 0.32 -6.76 10.69
CA PRO A 54 0.72 -6.58 9.30
C PRO A 54 1.12 -5.12 9.06
N CYS A 55 2.18 -4.93 8.28
CA CYS A 55 2.57 -3.64 7.74
C CYS A 55 2.77 -3.79 6.23
N VAL A 56 2.27 -2.82 5.46
CA VAL A 56 2.46 -2.77 4.00
C VAL A 56 3.19 -1.49 3.68
N PHE A 57 4.36 -1.61 3.06
CA PHE A 57 5.17 -0.46 2.69
C PHE A 57 5.20 -0.27 1.17
N ILE A 58 5.48 0.96 0.76
CA ILE A 58 5.95 1.25 -0.58
C ILE A 58 7.37 1.80 -0.46
N ARG A 59 8.32 1.12 -1.10
CA ARG A 59 9.66 1.65 -1.31
C ARG A 59 9.69 2.57 -2.51
N ASN A 60 10.19 3.79 -2.35
CA ASN A 60 10.45 4.65 -3.50
C ASN A 60 11.77 4.25 -4.18
N LYS A 61 11.68 3.77 -5.42
CA LYS A 61 12.86 3.45 -6.25
C LYS A 61 13.16 4.52 -7.29
N SER A 62 12.54 5.69 -7.17
CA SER A 62 12.75 6.84 -8.05
C SER A 62 13.77 7.80 -7.45
N ALA A 63 14.48 8.54 -8.30
CA ALA A 63 15.49 9.53 -7.87
C ALA A 63 14.89 10.87 -7.38
N LYS A 64 13.65 10.85 -6.86
CA LYS A 64 12.97 12.03 -6.32
C LYS A 64 11.84 11.64 -5.38
N ASP A 65 11.53 12.55 -4.48
CA ASP A 65 10.35 12.45 -3.61
C ASP A 65 9.05 12.52 -4.43
N ILE A 66 8.06 11.72 -4.03
CA ILE A 66 6.76 11.66 -4.69
C ILE A 66 5.66 11.72 -3.65
N TYR A 67 4.67 12.58 -3.89
CA TYR A 67 3.43 12.56 -3.11
C TYR A 67 2.44 11.62 -3.77
N ILE A 68 1.88 10.71 -3.00
CA ILE A 68 0.86 9.78 -3.46
C ILE A 68 -0.40 9.88 -2.61
N VAL A 69 -1.47 9.35 -3.17
CA VAL A 69 -2.66 8.92 -2.42
C VAL A 69 -2.95 7.49 -2.83
N ARG A 70 -3.51 6.71 -1.91
CA ARG A 70 -3.73 5.28 -2.10
C ARG A 70 -5.12 4.84 -1.69
N GLU A 71 -5.57 3.73 -2.26
CA GLU A 71 -6.67 2.91 -1.77
C GLU A 71 -6.09 1.53 -1.49
N LEU A 72 -6.36 0.99 -0.30
CA LEU A 72 -5.83 -0.30 0.13
C LEU A 72 -6.95 -1.19 0.64
N VAL A 73 -6.95 -2.43 0.18
CA VAL A 73 -7.84 -3.48 0.68
C VAL A 73 -7.03 -4.74 0.96
N LEU A 74 -7.26 -5.34 2.13
CA LEU A 74 -6.71 -6.64 2.48
C LEU A 74 -7.81 -7.68 2.36
N TYR A 75 -7.50 -8.80 1.72
CA TYR A 75 -8.39 -9.95 1.59
C TYR A 75 -7.72 -11.21 2.09
N ASP A 76 -8.53 -12.20 2.49
CA ASP A 76 -8.08 -13.58 2.56
C ASP A 76 -8.04 -14.23 1.16
N CYS A 77 -7.63 -15.50 1.09
CA CYS A 77 -7.60 -16.23 -0.18
C CYS A 77 -8.99 -16.49 -0.82
N ASN A 78 -10.07 -16.36 -0.05
CA ASN A 78 -11.45 -16.54 -0.53
C ASN A 78 -12.08 -15.22 -0.98
N SER A 79 -11.30 -14.15 -1.10
CA SER A 79 -11.77 -12.79 -1.38
C SER A 79 -12.67 -12.19 -0.29
N GLN A 80 -12.65 -12.73 0.93
CA GLN A 80 -13.25 -12.08 2.08
C GLN A 80 -12.40 -10.86 2.46
N LYS A 81 -13.04 -9.70 2.51
CA LYS A 81 -12.39 -8.45 2.93
C LYS A 81 -12.08 -8.49 4.43
N LEU A 82 -10.81 -8.33 4.76
CA LEU A 82 -10.27 -8.31 6.12
C LEU A 82 -10.11 -6.87 6.64
N HIS A 83 -9.71 -5.97 5.75
CA HIS A 83 -9.52 -4.55 6.02
C HIS A 83 -9.71 -3.74 4.73
N GLU A 84 -10.18 -2.51 4.85
CA GLU A 84 -10.29 -1.55 3.75
C GLU A 84 -10.03 -0.16 4.29
N ASP A 85 -9.13 0.56 3.62
CA ASP A 85 -8.88 1.95 3.85
C ASP A 85 -8.82 2.67 2.49
N LYS A 86 -9.79 3.56 2.31
CA LYS A 86 -9.97 4.38 1.11
C LYS A 86 -9.97 5.87 1.44
N ASP A 87 -9.52 6.21 2.65
CA ASP A 87 -9.42 7.61 3.04
C ASP A 87 -8.35 8.29 2.19
N GLU A 88 -8.62 9.52 1.76
CA GLU A 88 -7.68 10.28 0.93
C GLU A 88 -6.54 10.86 1.78
N VAL A 89 -5.67 9.98 2.26
CA VAL A 89 -4.44 10.33 2.96
C VAL A 89 -3.32 10.57 1.94
N ILE A 90 -2.59 11.67 2.11
CA ILE A 90 -1.42 12.00 1.29
C ILE A 90 -0.18 11.43 1.97
N PHE A 91 0.55 10.58 1.26
CA PHE A 91 1.83 10.04 1.71
C PHE A 91 2.96 10.73 0.94
N LEU A 92 4.05 11.02 1.63
CA LEU A 92 5.32 11.41 1.02
C LEU A 92 6.19 10.16 0.91
N LEU A 93 6.46 9.73 -0.31
CA LEU A 93 7.46 8.70 -0.61
C LEU A 93 8.81 9.39 -0.80
N GLU A 94 9.63 9.42 0.25
CA GLU A 94 11.00 9.96 0.21
C GLU A 94 11.90 9.06 -0.65
N GLU A 95 12.85 9.63 -1.39
CA GLU A 95 13.78 8.88 -2.23
C GLU A 95 14.49 7.74 -1.46
N GLY A 96 14.36 6.51 -1.95
CA GLY A 96 15.07 5.35 -1.41
C GLY A 96 14.47 4.74 -0.13
N GLU A 97 13.46 5.38 0.46
CA GLU A 97 12.88 5.00 1.76
C GLU A 97 11.62 4.14 1.61
N ASP A 98 11.32 3.40 2.67
CA ASP A 98 10.12 2.58 2.84
C ASP A 98 9.09 3.34 3.67
N VAL A 99 7.88 3.50 3.12
CA VAL A 99 6.79 4.23 3.77
C VAL A 99 5.63 3.30 4.05
N ASP A 100 5.23 3.17 5.32
CA ASP A 100 4.05 2.41 5.71
C ASP A 100 2.80 3.08 5.15
N VAL A 101 2.13 2.36 4.24
CA VAL A 101 0.89 2.80 3.60
C VAL A 101 -0.31 2.08 4.16
N LEU A 102 -0.18 1.08 5.04
CA LEU A 102 -1.32 0.46 5.71
C LEU A 102 -1.72 1.28 6.95
N GLY A 103 -0.75 1.60 7.80
CA GLY A 103 -1.02 2.15 9.13
C GLY A 103 -1.65 1.10 10.05
N ARG A 104 -2.43 1.56 11.05
CA ARG A 104 -3.03 0.66 12.06
C ARG A 104 -4.32 0.01 11.56
N VAL A 105 -4.44 -1.31 11.75
CA VAL A 105 -5.69 -2.04 11.49
C VAL A 105 -6.58 -2.00 12.74
N ASN A 106 -7.64 -1.19 12.72
CA ASN A 106 -8.45 -0.92 13.93
C ASN A 106 -9.57 -1.94 14.22
N ASN A 107 -9.68 -3.03 13.45
CA ASN A 107 -10.93 -3.81 13.40
C ASN A 107 -10.87 -5.13 14.20
N GLY A 108 -9.80 -5.41 14.95
CA GLY A 108 -9.65 -6.65 15.72
C GLY A 108 -9.52 -7.92 14.87
N THR A 109 -9.30 -7.77 13.56
CA THR A 109 -9.04 -8.88 12.64
C THR A 109 -7.68 -9.50 12.97
N SER A 110 -7.66 -10.79 13.32
CA SER A 110 -6.41 -11.55 13.45
C SER A 110 -5.85 -11.90 12.08
N PHE A 111 -4.56 -11.63 11.86
CA PHE A 111 -3.82 -12.04 10.66
C PHE A 111 -2.92 -13.26 10.91
N ASP A 112 -3.09 -13.92 12.06
CA ASP A 112 -2.35 -15.14 12.40
C ASP A 112 -3.09 -16.41 11.97
N ASP A 113 -4.42 -16.35 11.85
CA ASP A 113 -5.28 -17.49 11.53
C ASP A 113 -6.02 -17.33 10.19
N LEU A 114 -5.30 -16.92 9.14
CA LEU A 114 -5.87 -16.77 7.80
C LEU A 114 -6.10 -18.12 7.12
N THR A 115 -7.19 -18.25 6.35
CA THR A 115 -7.41 -19.43 5.51
C THR A 115 -6.25 -19.61 4.54
N ASN A 116 -5.72 -20.84 4.45
CA ASN A 116 -4.53 -21.18 3.68
C ASN A 116 -3.28 -20.33 4.01
N ASP A 117 -3.23 -19.72 5.19
CA ASP A 117 -2.10 -18.89 5.64
C ASP A 117 -1.70 -17.82 4.61
N THR A 118 -2.70 -17.22 3.98
CA THR A 118 -2.53 -16.35 2.80
C THR A 118 -3.22 -15.02 3.00
N LEU A 119 -2.49 -13.94 2.72
CA LEU A 119 -2.98 -12.57 2.68
C LEU A 119 -2.89 -12.04 1.26
N VAL A 120 -3.96 -11.43 0.77
CA VAL A 120 -3.97 -10.73 -0.52
C VAL A 120 -4.04 -9.24 -0.26
N ILE A 121 -3.02 -8.52 -0.71
CA ILE A 121 -2.91 -7.06 -0.63
C ILE A 121 -3.33 -6.49 -1.98
N ASP A 122 -4.39 -5.69 -1.99
CA ASP A 122 -4.87 -4.97 -3.17
C ASP A 122 -4.65 -3.47 -2.95
N LEU A 123 -3.66 -2.92 -3.65
CA LEU A 123 -3.19 -1.56 -3.46
C LEU A 123 -3.32 -0.80 -4.78
N CYS A 124 -4.12 0.26 -4.76
CA CYS A 124 -4.19 1.22 -5.85
C CYS A 124 -3.53 2.53 -5.44
N VAL A 125 -2.69 3.10 -6.29
CA VAL A 125 -1.91 4.31 -5.99
C VAL A 125 -2.04 5.32 -7.12
N SER A 126 -2.08 6.60 -6.79
CA SER A 126 -1.91 7.68 -7.77
C SER A 126 -0.97 8.74 -7.27
N ILE A 127 -0.23 9.35 -8.19
CA ILE A 127 0.62 10.50 -7.91
C ILE A 127 -0.28 11.73 -7.70
N LYS A 128 0.03 12.51 -6.67
CA LYS A 128 -0.63 13.78 -6.38
C LYS A 128 0.26 14.94 -6.84
N ASP A 129 0.02 15.39 -8.06
CA ASP A 129 0.63 16.59 -8.61
C ASP A 129 0.14 17.80 -7.79
N ASN A 130 1.04 18.44 -7.02
CA ASN A 130 0.82 19.61 -6.14
C ASN A 130 0.39 19.36 -4.68
N ALA A 131 1.00 18.40 -3.97
CA ALA A 131 1.02 18.51 -2.51
C ALA A 131 2.06 19.55 -2.07
N THR A 132 1.67 20.83 -2.07
CA THR A 132 2.36 21.82 -1.23
C THR A 132 2.22 21.37 0.22
N LYS A 133 3.36 21.10 0.88
CA LYS A 133 3.50 20.80 2.32
C LYS A 133 2.30 21.31 3.13
N LYS A 134 1.47 20.40 3.63
CA LYS A 134 0.73 20.61 4.87
C LYS A 134 1.03 19.47 5.81
N ILE A 135 2.16 19.64 6.47
CA ILE A 135 2.47 19.01 7.75
C ILE A 135 1.48 19.59 8.78
N LYS A 136 0.85 18.74 9.57
CA LYS A 136 0.42 19.08 10.92
C LYS A 136 0.89 17.98 11.85
#